data_AF-A0A7W0QB73-F1
#
_entry.id   AF-A0A7W0QB73-F1
#
_cell.length_a   1.000
_cell.length_b   1.000
_cell.length_c   1.000
_cell.angle_alpha   90.00
_cell.angle_beta   90.00
_cell.angle_gamma   90.00
#
_symmetry.space_group_name_H-M   'P 1'
#
loop_
_entity.id
_entity.type
_entity.pdbx_description
1 polymer ?
#
loop_
_entity_poly.entity_id
_entity_poly.type
_entity_poly.pdbx_seq_one_letter_code
_entity_poly.pdbx_strand_id
1 'polypeptide(L)'
;MDSGQIALDRKSCSAADCSLHPWSVFSSRNEGSARFEVADTRSGIAADQQPRLFDRYSQGSARKEQGSIGSGLYICKQIVNAHGGELGVVSEVGRGSTFWFQLPC
;
A
#
# COMPACT_ATOMS: atom_id res chain seq x y z
N MET A 1 8.47 -21.30 8.67
CA MET A 1 9.23 -21.02 7.44
C MET A 1 8.38 -21.51 6.29
N ASP A 2 7.41 -20.71 5.86
CA ASP A 2 6.97 -20.73 4.48
C ASP A 2 6.35 -19.37 4.19
N SER A 3 7.17 -18.48 3.65
CA SER A 3 6.77 -17.18 3.17
C SER A 3 6.04 -17.42 1.85
N GLY A 4 4.78 -17.85 1.95
CA GLY A 4 3.91 -18.11 0.81
C GLY A 4 3.89 -16.89 -0.10
N GLN A 5 4.57 -17.02 -1.24
CA GLN A 5 4.51 -16.09 -2.35
C GLN A 5 3.06 -16.00 -2.79
N ILE A 6 2.39 -14.90 -2.43
CA ILE A 6 1.12 -14.51 -3.02
C ILE A 6 1.45 -14.16 -4.48
N ALA A 7 1.22 -15.12 -5.38
CA ALA A 7 1.25 -14.89 -6.80
C ALA A 7 0.17 -13.83 -7.12
N LEU A 8 0.60 -12.63 -7.50
CA LEU A 8 -0.26 -11.55 -7.94
C LEU A 8 -0.92 -11.97 -9.26
N ASP A 9 -2.17 -12.44 -9.19
CA ASP A 9 -3.03 -12.52 -10.38
C ASP A 9 -3.38 -11.09 -10.79
N ARG A 10 -2.51 -10.50 -11.63
CA ARG A 10 -2.63 -9.18 -12.24
C ARG A 10 -3.78 -9.19 -13.25
N LYS A 11 -5.03 -9.33 -12.80
CA LYS A 11 -6.18 -9.11 -13.69
C LYS A 11 -6.30 -7.62 -13.99
N SER A 12 -5.89 -7.32 -15.21
CA SER A 12 -5.73 -6.03 -15.85
C SER A 12 -6.97 -5.14 -15.80
N CYS A 13 -6.78 -3.87 -15.44
CA CYS A 13 -7.55 -2.78 -16.02
C CYS A 13 -7.39 -2.84 -17.56
N SER A 14 -8.45 -2.64 -18.35
CA SER A 14 -8.33 -2.71 -19.81
C SER A 14 -7.24 -1.74 -20.28
N ALA A 15 -6.29 -2.27 -21.05
CA ALA A 15 -4.98 -1.66 -21.28
C ALA A 15 -4.97 -0.36 -22.12
N ALA A 16 -6.11 0.30 -22.32
CA ALA A 16 -6.23 1.40 -23.27
C ALA A 16 -6.11 2.81 -22.64
N ASP A 17 -6.33 2.99 -21.34
CA ASP A 17 -6.34 4.34 -20.70
C ASP A 17 -5.36 4.52 -19.52
N CYS A 18 -4.57 3.50 -19.18
CA CYS A 18 -3.66 3.54 -18.02
C CYS A 18 -2.23 4.05 -18.33
N SER A 19 -1.93 4.46 -19.57
CA SER A 19 -0.57 4.79 -20.01
C SER A 19 -0.02 6.13 -19.51
N LEU A 20 -0.78 6.90 -18.71
CA LEU A 20 -0.40 8.26 -18.30
C LEU A 20 -0.14 8.46 -16.80
N HIS A 21 -0.26 7.42 -15.96
CA HIS A 21 -0.15 7.59 -14.51
C HIS A 21 0.93 6.66 -13.92
N PRO A 22 1.92 7.19 -13.15
CA PRO A 22 2.99 6.40 -12.52
C PRO A 22 2.51 5.62 -11.28
N TRP A 23 1.21 5.38 -11.19
CA TRP A 23 0.57 4.68 -10.09
C TRP A 23 -0.58 3.82 -10.62
N SER A 24 -0.85 2.72 -9.93
CA SER A 24 -1.86 1.73 -10.31
C SER A 24 -2.62 1.26 -9.07
N VAL A 25 -3.88 0.90 -9.26
CA VAL A 25 -4.75 0.35 -8.21
C VAL A 25 -5.22 -1.02 -8.66
N PHE A 26 -5.13 -2.00 -7.76
CA PHE A 26 -5.55 -3.37 -7.99
C PHE A 26 -6.54 -3.78 -6.89
N SER A 27 -7.45 -4.68 -7.24
CA SER A 27 -8.24 -5.40 -6.27
C SER A 27 -8.33 -6.87 -6.64
N SER A 28 -8.34 -7.74 -5.63
CA SER A 28 -8.50 -9.17 -5.79
C SER A 28 -9.37 -9.73 -4.67
N ARG A 29 -9.97 -10.89 -4.91
CA ARG A 29 -10.75 -11.62 -3.92
C ARG A 29 -10.00 -12.92 -3.60
N ASN A 30 -9.78 -13.15 -2.31
CA ASN A 30 -9.26 -14.39 -1.75
C ASN A 30 -10.40 -15.12 -1.02
N GLU A 31 -10.15 -16.35 -0.54
CA GLU A 31 -11.12 -17.05 0.30
C GLU A 31 -11.37 -16.25 1.59
N GLY A 32 -12.61 -15.80 1.80
CA GLY A 32 -13.04 -15.05 2.99
C GLY A 32 -12.51 -13.62 3.09
N SER A 33 -11.88 -13.05 2.04
CA SER A 33 -11.40 -11.67 2.10
C SER A 33 -11.26 -10.99 0.73
N ALA A 34 -11.28 -9.65 0.74
CA ALA A 34 -10.99 -8.81 -0.42
C ALA A 34 -9.72 -7.99 -0.16
N ARG A 35 -8.78 -8.01 -1.11
CA ARG A 35 -7.50 -7.30 -1.05
C ARG A 35 -7.49 -6.15 -2.04
N PHE A 36 -6.92 -5.02 -1.61
CA PHE A 36 -6.77 -3.81 -2.38
C PHE A 36 -5.32 -3.35 -2.32
N GLU A 37 -4.76 -2.93 -3.44
CA GLU A 37 -3.37 -2.54 -3.56
C GLU A 37 -3.24 -1.24 -4.37
N VAL A 38 -2.36 -0.35 -3.92
CA VAL A 38 -2.00 0.89 -4.61
C VAL A 38 -0.49 0.88 -4.77
N ALA A 39 -0.03 0.77 -6.02
CA ALA A 39 1.39 0.75 -6.35
C ALA A 39 1.81 2.07 -7.02
N ASP A 40 2.93 2.63 -6.60
CA ASP A 40 3.60 3.76 -7.25
C ASP A 40 5.02 3.39 -7.69
N THR A 41 5.61 4.19 -8.58
CA THR A 41 7.01 4.07 -9.01
C THR A 41 7.87 5.22 -8.47
N ARG A 42 7.58 5.73 -7.26
CA ARG A 42 8.36 6.82 -6.64
C ARG A 42 9.70 6.30 -6.07
N SER A 43 10.36 7.11 -5.25
CA SER A 43 11.66 6.78 -4.64
C SER A 43 11.68 5.56 -3.72
N GLY A 44 10.52 4.97 -3.39
CA GLY A 44 10.41 3.93 -2.39
C GLY A 44 10.70 4.41 -0.96
N ILE A 45 10.65 3.49 -0.01
CA ILE A 45 10.75 3.73 1.43
C ILE A 45 11.76 2.74 2.03
N ALA A 46 12.71 3.26 2.80
CA ALA A 46 13.73 2.45 3.46
C ALA A 46 13.13 1.49 4.48
N ALA A 47 13.67 0.27 4.58
CA ALA A 47 13.10 -0.81 5.37
C ALA A 47 12.97 -0.48 6.87
N ASP A 48 13.86 0.36 7.41
CA ASP A 48 13.85 0.85 8.79
C ASP A 48 12.72 1.85 9.08
N GLN A 49 12.20 2.51 8.04
CA GLN A 49 11.08 3.46 8.14
C GLN A 49 9.72 2.77 8.03
N GLN A 50 9.64 1.65 7.30
CA GLN A 50 8.38 0.96 7.00
C GLN A 50 7.53 0.60 8.24
N PRO A 51 8.11 0.08 9.36
CA PRO A 51 7.32 -0.30 10.53
C PRO A 51 6.55 0.84 11.18
N ARG A 52 7.05 2.08 11.03
CA ARG A 52 6.48 3.27 11.67
C ARG A 52 5.48 4.02 10.80
N LEU A 53 5.35 3.69 9.50
CA LEU A 53 4.53 4.44 8.54
C LEU A 53 3.06 4.57 8.90
N PHE A 54 2.54 3.63 9.69
CA PHE A 54 1.15 3.63 10.13
C PHE A 54 0.98 4.12 11.56
N ASP A 55 2.05 4.61 12.19
CA ASP A 55 2.00 5.22 13.51
C ASP A 55 1.50 6.66 13.39
N ARG A 56 0.82 7.11 14.44
CA ARG A 56 0.31 8.46 14.54
C ARG A 56 1.49 9.44 14.45
N TYR A 57 1.39 10.41 13.53
CA TYR A 57 2.43 11.42 13.27
C TYR A 57 3.74 10.89 12.67
N SER A 58 3.76 9.69 12.10
CA SER A 58 4.93 9.24 11.35
C SER A 58 5.12 10.12 10.10
N GLN A 59 6.29 10.75 10.02
CA GLN A 59 6.75 11.47 8.84
C GLN A 59 7.94 10.69 8.30
N GLY A 60 7.80 10.09 7.12
CA GLY A 60 8.97 9.59 6.39
C GLY A 60 9.92 10.74 6.10
N SER A 61 11.23 10.51 6.18
CA SER A 61 12.25 11.55 6.01
C SER A 61 12.23 12.24 4.63
N ALA A 62 11.44 11.75 3.68
CA ALA A 62 11.41 12.18 2.29
C ALA A 62 10.51 13.39 1.97
N ARG A 63 9.86 14.05 2.94
CA ARG A 63 8.89 15.11 2.61
C ARG A 63 8.86 16.27 3.61
N LYS A 64 9.91 17.09 3.60
CA LYS A 64 9.89 18.41 4.26
C LYS A 64 9.18 19.51 3.45
N GLU A 65 8.78 19.28 2.19
CA GLU A 65 8.35 20.35 1.27
C GLU A 65 6.91 20.29 0.73
N GLN A 66 6.07 19.33 1.10
CA GLN A 66 4.63 19.46 0.83
C GLN A 66 3.80 18.96 2.01
N GLY A 67 3.10 19.92 2.64
CA GLY A 67 2.29 19.72 3.83
C GLY A 67 1.11 18.78 3.60
N SER A 68 1.34 17.49 3.80
CA SER A 68 0.27 16.58 4.18
C SER A 68 0.69 15.89 5.45
N ILE A 69 -0.07 16.16 6.50
CA ILE A 69 0.01 15.53 7.80
C ILE A 69 0.15 14.02 7.59
N GLY A 70 1.09 13.36 8.26
CA GLY A 70 1.23 11.89 8.36
C GLY A 70 0.03 11.19 9.02
N SER A 71 -1.16 11.78 8.88
CA SER A 71 -2.45 11.31 9.38
C SER A 71 -3.13 10.35 8.43
N GLY A 72 -2.91 10.46 7.10
CA GLY A 72 -3.63 9.65 6.12
C GLY A 72 -3.47 8.15 6.34
N LEU A 73 -2.23 7.67 6.46
CA LEU A 73 -1.92 6.26 6.71
C LEU A 73 -2.39 5.79 8.09
N TYR A 74 -2.29 6.64 9.11
CA TYR A 74 -2.84 6.33 10.44
C TYR A 74 -4.37 6.18 10.38
N ILE A 75 -5.08 7.07 9.68
CA ILE A 75 -6.53 6.97 9.48
C ILE A 75 -6.88 5.69 8.71
N CYS A 76 -6.15 5.36 7.64
CA CYS A 76 -6.32 4.09 6.93
C CYS A 76 -6.19 2.90 7.86
N LYS A 77 -5.16 2.88 8.74
CA LYS A 77 -5.01 1.83 9.76
C LYS A 77 -6.21 1.75 10.69
N GLN A 78 -6.74 2.87 11.17
CA GLN A 78 -7.93 2.86 12.03
C GLN A 78 -9.15 2.30 11.30
N ILE A 79 -9.39 2.72 10.05
CA ILE A 79 -10.52 2.25 9.23
C ILE A 79 -10.40 0.75 8.99
N VAL A 80 -9.24 0.27 8.51
CA VAL A 80 -9.01 -1.14 8.21
C VAL A 80 -9.16 -2.00 9.46
N ASN A 81 -8.56 -1.59 10.58
CA ASN A 81 -8.69 -2.31 11.85
C ASN A 81 -10.14 -2.35 12.35
N ALA A 82 -10.90 -1.26 12.20
CA ALA A 82 -12.31 -1.21 12.58
C ALA A 82 -13.19 -2.18 11.77
N HIS A 83 -12.75 -2.56 10.57
CA HIS A 83 -13.40 -3.57 9.73
C HIS A 83 -12.81 -4.97 9.93
N GLY A 84 -11.97 -5.19 10.95
CA GLY A 84 -11.31 -6.48 11.20
C GLY A 84 -10.29 -6.88 10.13
N GLY A 85 -9.79 -5.92 9.37
CA GLY A 85 -8.83 -6.13 8.31
C GLY A 85 -7.38 -5.94 8.72
N GLU A 86 -6.49 -6.10 7.74
CA GLU A 86 -5.06 -5.89 7.86
C GLU A 86 -4.55 -4.96 6.76
N LEU A 87 -3.48 -4.20 7.03
CA LEU A 87 -2.84 -3.35 6.03
C LEU A 87 -1.33 -3.38 6.17
N GLY A 88 -0.65 -3.02 5.08
CA GLY A 88 0.80 -2.96 5.05
C GLY A 88 1.34 -2.27 3.81
N VAL A 89 2.65 -2.39 3.66
CA VAL A 89 3.40 -1.83 2.54
C VAL A 89 4.53 -2.78 2.15
N VAL A 90 4.78 -2.88 0.86
CA VAL A 90 5.98 -3.50 0.29
C VAL A 90 6.68 -2.41 -0.50
N SER A 91 7.90 -2.06 -0.11
CA SER A 91 8.64 -0.98 -0.77
C SER A 91 10.13 -1.27 -0.84
N GLU A 92 10.75 -0.81 -1.92
CA GLU A 92 12.18 -0.86 -2.15
C GLU A 92 12.67 0.51 -2.65
N VAL A 93 13.74 1.01 -2.05
CA VAL A 93 14.33 2.31 -2.41
C VAL A 93 14.74 2.29 -3.89
N GLY A 94 14.30 3.29 -4.63
CA GLY A 94 14.54 3.43 -6.07
C GLY A 94 13.59 2.63 -6.97
N ARG A 95 12.70 1.80 -6.42
CA ARG A 95 11.73 1.01 -7.21
C ARG A 95 10.27 1.45 -7.03
N GLY A 96 9.92 2.00 -5.87
CA GLY A 96 8.56 2.43 -5.57
C GLY A 96 7.97 1.75 -4.34
N SER A 97 6.66 1.88 -4.18
CA SER A 97 5.94 1.35 -3.02
C SER A 97 4.58 0.78 -3.43
N THR A 98 4.22 -0.35 -2.84
CA THR A 98 2.88 -0.93 -2.91
C THR A 98 2.26 -0.92 -1.51
N PHE A 99 1.29 -0.05 -1.30
CA PHE A 99 0.44 -0.06 -0.12
C PHE A 99 -0.72 -1.00 -0.34
N TRP A 100 -1.11 -1.74 0.69
CA TRP A 100 -2.19 -2.71 0.57
C TRP A 100 -3.04 -2.78 1.83
N PHE A 101 -4.30 -3.18 1.68
CA PHE A 101 -5.14 -3.62 2.78
C PHE A 101 -6.03 -4.78 2.36
N GLN A 102 -6.46 -5.57 3.34
CA GLN A 102 -7.36 -6.71 3.18
C GLN A 102 -8.49 -6.58 4.18
N LEU A 103 -9.73 -6.79 3.73
CA LEU A 103 -10.92 -6.81 4.58
C LEU A 103 -11.56 -8.21 4.52
N PRO A 104 -12.05 -8.76 5.66
CA PRO A 104 -12.88 -9.95 5.66
C PRO A 104 -14.17 -9.73 4.85
N CYS A 105 -14.65 -10.77 4.16
CA CYS A 105 -15.90 -10.73 3.39
C CYS A 105 -16.61 -12.07 3.33
#